data_AF-A0A967I7D4-F1
#
_entry.id   AF-A0A967I7D4-F1
#
_cell.length_a   1.000
_cell.length_b   1.000
_cell.length_c   1.000
_cell.angle_alpha   90.00
_cell.angle_beta   90.00
_cell.angle_gamma   90.00
#
_symmetry.space_group_name_H-M   'P 1'
#
loop_
_entity.id
_entity.type
_entity.pdbx_description
1 polymer ?
#
loop_
_entity_poly.entity_id
_entity_poly.type
_entity_poly.pdbx_seq_one_letter_code
_entity_poly.pdbx_strand_id
1 'polypeptide(L)'
;VRGDERFQDKNERYLLITGERREESANRAKYAEAEYHRTACRRRNIIHWRAVIDWTEAEVWERIEKHKINPHPCYQAGFGRCSCAFCIFGNPSQFAAGRSLLPEQFDRIVAVEEELGFTLQKD
;
A
#
# COMPACT_ATOMS: atom_id res chain seq x y z
N VAL A 1 7.31 15.67 0.98
CA VAL A 1 8.18 16.08 2.12
C VAL A 1 9.52 16.66 1.66
N ARG A 2 10.40 15.91 0.98
CA ARG A 2 11.61 16.51 0.38
C ARG A 2 11.19 17.46 -0.74
N GLY A 3 11.70 18.70 -0.73
CA GLY A 3 11.38 19.71 -1.75
C GLY A 3 10.00 20.36 -1.62
N ASP A 4 9.25 20.05 -0.57
CA ASP A 4 7.93 20.63 -0.32
C ASP A 4 8.06 21.77 0.70
N GLU A 5 7.67 22.98 0.30
CA GLU A 5 7.88 24.22 1.07
C GLU A 5 7.19 24.19 2.44
N ARG A 6 6.07 23.46 2.54
CA ARG A 6 5.26 23.35 3.77
C ARG A 6 6.02 22.74 4.94
N PHE A 7 7.11 22.01 4.68
CA PHE A 7 7.87 21.28 5.69
C PHE A 7 9.28 21.84 5.91
N GLN A 8 9.55 23.09 5.50
CA GLN A 8 10.90 23.70 5.57
C GLN A 8 11.11 24.66 6.76
N ASP A 9 10.10 24.89 7.60
CA ASP A 9 10.27 25.68 8.82
C ASP A 9 11.00 24.84 9.88
N LYS A 10 12.14 25.37 10.35
CA LYS A 10 12.99 24.75 11.37
C LYS A 10 12.42 24.86 12.79
N ASN A 11 11.50 25.80 13.02
CA ASN A 11 10.88 26.04 14.31
C ASN A 11 9.66 25.13 14.51
N GLU A 12 9.10 24.65 13.41
CA GLU A 12 7.96 23.73 13.42
C GLU A 12 8.38 22.28 13.59
N ARG A 13 7.45 21.48 14.12
CA ARG A 13 7.61 20.03 14.27
C ARG A 13 6.50 19.32 13.53
N TYR A 14 6.87 18.38 12.67
CA TYR A 14 5.92 17.63 11.86
C TYR A 14 5.90 16.17 12.29
N LEU A 15 4.69 15.60 12.32
CA LEU A 15 4.47 14.18 12.55
C LEU A 15 3.84 13.56 11.30
N LEU A 16 4.59 12.67 10.64
CA LEU A 16 4.06 11.83 9.58
C LEU A 16 3.52 10.56 10.22
N ILE A 17 2.20 10.35 10.12
CA ILE A 17 1.54 9.15 10.63
C ILE A 17 1.27 8.22 9.45
N THR A 18 1.70 6.96 9.53
CA THR A 18 1.38 5.92 8.54
C THR A 18 0.79 4.68 9.19
N GLY A 19 0.07 3.90 8.37
CA GLY A 19 -0.57 2.64 8.78
C GLY A 19 0.25 1.39 8.48
N GLU A 20 1.58 1.51 8.36
CA GLU A 20 2.46 0.39 8.03
C GLU A 20 2.55 -0.59 9.20
N ARG A 21 2.62 -1.90 8.90
CA ARG A 21 2.65 -2.97 9.92
C ARG A 21 3.85 -3.90 9.70
N ARG A 22 4.41 -4.43 10.79
CA ARG A 22 5.53 -5.39 10.75
C ARG A 22 5.18 -6.67 10.02
N GLU A 23 3.94 -7.13 10.17
CA GLU A 23 3.42 -8.36 9.57
C GLU A 23 3.40 -8.33 8.03
N GLU A 24 3.38 -7.13 7.42
CA GLU A 24 3.26 -6.98 5.96
C GLU A 24 4.46 -7.54 5.18
N SER A 25 5.65 -7.63 5.78
CA SER A 25 6.82 -8.29 5.16
C SER A 25 7.98 -8.48 6.14
N ALA A 26 8.90 -9.41 5.82
CA ALA A 26 10.14 -9.61 6.59
C ALA A 26 11.02 -8.34 6.71
N ASN A 27 10.99 -7.46 5.71
CA ASN A 27 11.70 -6.19 5.78
C ASN A 27 11.03 -5.21 6.75
N ARG A 28 9.70 -5.10 6.71
CA ARG A 28 8.92 -4.24 7.60
C ARG A 28 8.95 -4.69 9.05
N ALA A 29 9.17 -5.99 9.30
CA ALA A 29 9.33 -6.54 10.64
C ALA A 29 10.39 -5.82 11.50
N LYS A 30 11.36 -5.15 10.86
CA LYS A 30 12.48 -4.45 11.52
C LYS A 30 12.26 -2.94 11.71
N TYR A 31 11.13 -2.37 11.26
CA TYR A 31 10.92 -0.92 11.29
C TYR A 31 10.87 -0.37 12.72
N ALA A 32 11.21 0.89 12.97
CA ALA A 32 10.92 1.49 14.28
C ALA A 32 9.44 1.89 14.35
N GLU A 33 8.82 1.87 15.53
CA GLU A 33 7.49 2.46 15.69
C GLU A 33 7.53 3.96 15.41
N ALA A 34 8.53 4.65 15.97
CA ALA A 34 8.80 6.06 15.71
C ALA A 34 10.29 6.27 15.41
N GLU A 35 10.58 7.06 14.37
CA GLU A 35 11.94 7.45 14.01
C GLU A 35 11.94 8.83 13.35
N TYR A 36 13.12 9.46 13.25
CA TYR A 36 13.25 10.61 12.37
C TYR A 36 12.96 10.17 10.93
N HIS A 37 12.08 10.89 10.24
CA HIS A 37 11.81 10.60 8.85
C HIS A 37 13.10 10.73 8.03
N ARG A 38 13.29 9.90 7.00
CA ARG A 38 14.52 9.85 6.16
C ARG A 38 14.95 11.18 5.53
N THR A 39 14.08 12.19 5.52
CA THR A 39 14.35 13.54 4.98
C THR A 39 14.55 14.59 6.05
N ALA A 40 14.47 14.22 7.33
CA ALA A 40 14.69 15.10 8.46
C ALA A 40 16.13 15.64 8.43
N CYS A 41 16.29 16.92 8.77
CA CYS A 41 17.57 17.60 8.81
C CYS A 41 17.46 18.87 9.66
N ARG A 42 18.53 19.67 9.74
CA ARG A 42 18.55 20.92 10.53
C ARG A 42 17.44 21.93 10.17
N ARG A 43 16.89 21.87 8.96
CA ARG A 43 15.80 22.74 8.49
C ARG A 43 14.43 22.04 8.48
N ARG A 44 14.37 20.76 8.84
CA ARG A 44 13.17 19.93 8.73
C ARG A 44 13.10 18.95 9.89
N ASN A 45 12.26 19.26 10.88
CA ASN A 45 12.05 18.39 12.03
C ASN A 45 10.80 17.53 11.82
N ILE A 46 11.01 16.29 11.38
CA ILE A 46 9.92 15.40 11.00
C ILE A 46 10.12 14.04 11.67
N ILE A 47 9.14 13.65 12.48
CA ILE A 47 9.05 12.32 13.06
C ILE A 47 8.10 11.50 12.18
N HIS A 48 8.51 10.28 11.85
CA HIS A 48 7.67 9.28 11.21
C HIS A 48 7.21 8.29 12.28
N TRP A 49 5.91 8.25 12.53
CA TRP A 49 5.27 7.34 13.48
C TRP A 49 4.32 6.38 12.77
N ARG A 50 4.41 5.10 13.10
CA ARG A 50 3.63 4.00 12.52
C ARG A 50 2.64 3.51 13.58
N ALA A 51 1.45 4.10 13.60
CA ALA A 51 0.53 3.99 14.74
C ALA A 51 -0.05 2.57 14.97
N VAL A 52 0.04 1.70 13.97
CA VAL A 52 -0.47 0.32 14.01
C VAL A 52 0.63 -0.70 13.70
N ILE A 53 1.89 -0.34 13.98
CA ILE A 53 3.08 -1.11 13.55
C ILE A 53 3.04 -2.58 13.99
N ASP A 54 2.46 -2.86 15.16
CA ASP A 54 2.40 -4.20 15.74
C ASP A 54 1.02 -4.86 15.60
N TRP A 55 0.08 -4.24 14.87
CA TRP A 55 -1.23 -4.85 14.63
C TRP A 55 -1.14 -5.96 13.58
N THR A 56 -1.77 -7.08 13.88
CA THR A 56 -2.08 -8.15 12.94
C THR A 56 -3.17 -7.71 11.96
N GLU A 57 -3.28 -8.41 10.84
CA GLU A 57 -4.34 -8.15 9.86
C GLU A 57 -5.73 -8.36 10.48
N ALA A 58 -5.87 -9.37 11.34
CA ALA A 58 -7.12 -9.64 12.05
C ALA A 58 -7.54 -8.46 12.95
N GLU A 59 -6.60 -7.87 13.71
CA GLU A 59 -6.89 -6.70 14.55
C GLU A 59 -7.28 -5.47 13.71
N VAL A 60 -6.68 -5.29 12.53
CA VAL A 60 -7.07 -4.21 11.61
C VAL A 60 -8.52 -4.40 11.18
N TRP A 61 -8.91 -5.61 10.76
CA TRP A 61 -10.28 -5.91 10.34
C TRP A 61 -11.29 -5.77 11.49
N GLU A 62 -10.96 -6.26 12.68
CA GLU A 62 -11.78 -6.09 13.88
C GLU A 62 -12.03 -4.60 14.18
N ARG A 63 -11.01 -3.76 14.01
CA ARG A 63 -11.11 -2.31 14.24
C ARG A 63 -11.95 -1.63 13.16
N ILE A 64 -11.78 -2.00 11.90
CA ILE A 64 -12.63 -1.53 10.79
C ILE A 64 -14.10 -1.85 11.08
N GLU A 65 -14.40 -3.08 11.48
CA GLU A 65 -15.75 -3.53 11.82
C GLU A 65 -16.31 -2.78 13.03
N LYS A 66 -15.56 -2.74 14.15
CA LYS A 66 -15.94 -2.04 15.38
C LYS A 66 -16.31 -0.58 15.14
N HIS A 67 -15.57 0.10 14.26
CA HIS A 67 -15.78 1.50 13.93
C HIS A 67 -16.71 1.71 12.72
N LYS A 68 -17.29 0.63 12.16
CA LYS A 68 -18.20 0.65 11.01
C LYS A 68 -17.61 1.39 9.80
N ILE A 69 -16.31 1.21 9.58
CA ILE A 69 -15.60 1.79 8.44
C ILE A 69 -15.90 0.90 7.24
N ASN A 70 -16.34 1.50 6.13
CA ASN A 70 -16.51 0.75 4.88
C ASN A 70 -15.14 0.55 4.21
N PRO A 71 -14.62 -0.68 4.11
CA PRO A 71 -13.36 -0.93 3.42
C PRO A 71 -13.52 -0.70 1.90
N HIS A 72 -12.40 -0.58 1.20
CA HIS A 72 -12.44 -0.46 -0.25
C HIS A 72 -13.08 -1.72 -0.89
N PRO A 73 -13.99 -1.58 -1.87
CA PRO A 73 -14.71 -2.72 -2.46
C PRO A 73 -13.82 -3.81 -3.08
N CYS A 74 -12.58 -3.50 -3.44
CA CYS A 74 -11.64 -4.49 -3.96
C CYS A 74 -11.42 -5.67 -3.00
N TYR A 75 -11.47 -5.43 -1.68
CA TYR A 75 -11.31 -6.50 -0.69
C TYR A 75 -12.48 -7.48 -0.72
N GLN A 76 -13.70 -7.00 -1.04
CA GLN A 76 -14.87 -7.87 -1.24
C GLN A 76 -14.77 -8.64 -2.56
N ALA A 77 -14.10 -8.07 -3.56
CA ALA A 77 -13.78 -8.73 -4.82
C ALA A 77 -12.61 -9.73 -4.74
N GLY A 78 -12.11 -10.04 -3.54
CA GLY A 78 -11.04 -11.04 -3.33
C GLY A 78 -9.62 -10.50 -3.52
N PHE A 79 -9.42 -9.18 -3.63
CA PHE A 79 -8.08 -8.61 -3.70
C PHE A 79 -7.45 -8.52 -2.31
N GLY A 80 -6.26 -9.12 -2.12
CA GLY A 80 -5.48 -8.96 -0.88
C GLY A 80 -4.85 -7.57 -0.65
N ARG A 81 -4.89 -6.67 -1.65
CA ARG A 81 -4.40 -5.29 -1.51
C ARG A 81 -5.10 -4.35 -2.50
N CYS A 82 -5.38 -3.13 -2.08
CA CYS A 82 -5.86 -2.08 -2.96
C CYS A 82 -4.67 -1.42 -3.70
N SER A 83 -4.34 -1.91 -4.89
CA SER A 83 -3.31 -1.32 -5.75
C SER A 83 -3.76 -1.29 -7.22
N CYS A 84 -2.87 -1.50 -8.19
CA CYS A 84 -3.26 -1.62 -9.59
C CYS A 84 -4.24 -2.80 -9.77
N ALA A 85 -5.25 -2.62 -10.63
CA ALA A 85 -6.25 -3.65 -10.92
C ALA A 85 -5.63 -4.92 -11.53
N PHE A 86 -4.66 -4.75 -12.43
CA PHE A 86 -3.85 -5.83 -13.01
C PHE A 86 -2.38 -5.61 -12.60
N CYS A 87 -2.08 -5.84 -11.33
CA CYS A 87 -0.73 -5.65 -10.80
C CYS A 87 0.20 -6.76 -11.34
N ILE A 88 1.43 -6.41 -11.72
CA ILE A 88 2.46 -7.40 -12.09
C ILE A 88 2.83 -8.36 -10.93
N PHE A 89 2.55 -7.95 -9.69
CA PHE A 89 2.69 -8.78 -8.49
C PHE A 89 1.35 -9.39 -8.06
N GLY A 90 0.33 -9.31 -8.92
CA GLY A 90 -0.97 -9.91 -8.64
C GLY A 90 -0.90 -11.43 -8.66
N ASN A 91 -1.95 -12.08 -8.18
CA ASN A 91 -2.09 -13.54 -8.22
C ASN A 91 -3.23 -13.96 -9.19
N PRO A 92 -3.32 -15.25 -9.58
CA PRO A 92 -4.35 -15.70 -10.53
C PRO A 92 -5.78 -15.37 -10.11
N SER A 93 -6.09 -15.42 -8.81
CA SER A 93 -7.43 -15.08 -8.30
C SER A 93 -7.76 -13.59 -8.48
N GLN A 94 -6.78 -12.69 -8.29
CA GLN A 94 -6.93 -11.26 -8.57
C GLN A 94 -7.13 -10.97 -10.05
N PHE A 95 -6.40 -11.67 -10.93
CA PHE A 95 -6.60 -11.54 -12.38
C PHE A 95 -7.95 -12.08 -12.83
N ALA A 96 -8.43 -13.17 -12.25
CA ALA A 96 -9.78 -13.70 -12.51
C ALA A 96 -10.87 -12.72 -12.07
N ALA A 97 -10.75 -12.13 -10.87
CA ALA A 97 -11.65 -11.08 -10.40
C ALA A 97 -11.59 -9.84 -11.31
N GLY A 98 -10.39 -9.42 -11.71
CA GLY A 98 -10.16 -8.34 -12.66
C GLY A 98 -10.82 -8.60 -14.01
N ARG A 99 -10.69 -9.79 -14.58
CA ARG A 99 -11.35 -10.19 -15.84
C ARG A 99 -12.87 -10.07 -15.76
N SER A 100 -13.46 -10.46 -14.61
CA SER A 100 -14.91 -10.37 -14.42
C SER A 100 -15.41 -8.94 -14.23
N LEU A 101 -14.64 -8.09 -13.54
CA LEU A 101 -15.07 -6.73 -13.17
C LEU A 101 -14.67 -5.68 -14.21
N LEU A 102 -13.57 -5.91 -14.93
CA LEU A 102 -12.89 -4.97 -15.81
C LEU A 102 -12.45 -5.66 -17.11
N PRO A 103 -13.40 -6.22 -17.90
CA PRO A 103 -13.08 -7.05 -19.06
C PRO A 103 -12.27 -6.30 -20.13
N GLU A 104 -12.61 -5.05 -20.44
CA GLU A 104 -11.89 -4.25 -21.45
C GLU A 104 -10.43 -3.95 -21.06
N GLN A 105 -10.15 -3.82 -19.76
CA GLN A 105 -8.80 -3.65 -19.26
C GLN A 105 -8.03 -4.98 -19.34
N PHE A 106 -8.69 -6.10 -19.03
CA PHE A 106 -8.09 -7.42 -19.14
C PHE A 106 -7.71 -7.73 -20.59
N ASP A 107 -8.60 -7.44 -21.55
CA ASP A 107 -8.34 -7.68 -22.98
C ASP A 107 -7.15 -6.85 -23.49
N ARG A 108 -6.96 -5.63 -22.96
CA ARG A 108 -5.76 -4.82 -23.24
C ARG A 108 -4.48 -5.44 -22.71
N ILE A 109 -4.52 -6.05 -21.53
CA ILE A 109 -3.35 -6.78 -21.00
C ILE A 109 -3.03 -7.97 -21.91
N VAL A 110 -4.05 -8.75 -22.30
CA VAL A 110 -3.87 -9.91 -23.21
C VAL A 110 -3.26 -9.49 -24.54
N ALA A 111 -3.77 -8.43 -25.17
CA ALA A 111 -3.22 -7.92 -26.44
C ALA A 111 -1.73 -7.49 -26.31
N VAL A 112 -1.36 -6.89 -25.18
CA VAL A 112 0.04 -6.54 -24.89
C VAL A 112 0.90 -7.78 -24.68
N GLU A 113 0.40 -8.80 -23.99
CA GLU A 113 1.12 -10.07 -23.79
C GLU A 113 1.34 -10.82 -25.13
N GLU A 114 0.35 -10.80 -26.03
CA GLU A 114 0.46 -11.34 -27.38
C GLU A 114 1.51 -10.61 -28.22
N GLU A 115 1.54 -9.27 -28.17
CA GLU A 115 2.54 -8.45 -28.87
C GLU A 115 3.95 -8.71 -28.34
N LEU A 116 4.10 -8.83 -27.01
CA LEU A 116 5.39 -9.04 -26.36
C LEU A 116 5.89 -10.49 -26.44
N GLY A 117 5.01 -11.45 -26.74
CA GLY A 117 5.32 -12.88 -26.81
C GLY A 117 5.62 -13.51 -25.44
N PHE A 118 5.21 -12.88 -24.34
CA PHE A 118 5.33 -13.42 -22.99
C PHE A 118 4.24 -12.87 -22.06
N THR A 119 3.93 -13.62 -21.00
CA THR A 119 2.95 -13.24 -19.97
C THR A 119 3.59 -12.47 -18.81
N LEU A 120 2.85 -11.52 -18.24
CA LEU A 120 3.29 -10.71 -17.09
C LEU A 120 3.61 -11.57 -15.86
N GLN A 121 2.82 -12.63 -15.65
CA GLN A 121 3.17 -13.70 -14.71
C GLN A 121 3.94 -14.78 -15.45
N LYS A 122 5.14 -15.09 -14.97
CA LYS A 122 5.89 -16.28 -15.35
C LYS A 122 5.72 -17.32 -14.25
N ASP A 123 5.54 -18.58 -14.64
CA ASP A 123 5.48 -19.73 -13.74
C ASP A 123 6.78 -19.89 -12.92
#